data_AF-X1VFV7-F1
#
_entry.id   AF-X1VFV7-F1
#
_cell.length_a   1.000
_cell.length_b   1.000
_cell.length_c   1.000
_cell.angle_alpha   90.00
_cell.angle_beta   90.00
_cell.angle_gamma   90.00
#
_symmetry.space_group_name_H-M   'P 1'
#
loop_
_entity.id
_entity.type
_entity.pdbx_description
1 polymer ?
#
loop_
_entity_poly.entity_id
_entity_poly.type
_entity_poly.pdbx_seq_one_letter_code
_entity_poly.pdbx_strand_id
1 'polypeptide(L)'
;DEFGQLAGAFKNMTEDLKKTTTSIDRLNKEILEHKKSDNALGQRSYALGERVKELNCLYGISKVLEKSGISLEKIVQGTADLIPPASQYPEITCARIILDGQEYKTEKFRETIWKHASDIMVHGKRS
;
A
#
# COMPACT_ATOMS: atom_id res chain seq x y z
N ASP A 1 -56.98 -39.58 -5.68
CA ASP A 1 -56.93 -39.86 -4.23
C ASP A 1 -56.01 -38.83 -3.55
N GLU A 2 -56.00 -38.77 -2.22
CA GLU A 2 -55.15 -37.85 -1.44
C GLU A 2 -53.65 -38.19 -1.57
N PHE A 3 -53.31 -39.46 -1.81
CA PHE A 3 -51.92 -39.92 -1.99
C PHE A 3 -51.27 -39.34 -3.26
N GLY A 4 -52.00 -39.25 -4.36
CA GLY A 4 -51.53 -38.65 -5.62
C GLY A 4 -51.30 -37.14 -5.52
N GLN A 5 -52.12 -36.44 -4.73
CA GLN A 5 -51.92 -35.00 -4.47
C GLN A 5 -50.66 -34.77 -3.62
N LEU A 6 -50.44 -35.59 -2.58
CA LEU A 6 -49.25 -35.54 -1.74
C LEU A 6 -47.98 -35.83 -2.55
N ALA A 7 -47.98 -36.86 -3.39
CA ALA A 7 -46.85 -37.20 -4.24
C ALA A 7 -46.51 -36.09 -5.25
N GLY A 8 -47.52 -35.42 -5.82
CA GLY A 8 -47.33 -34.26 -6.68
C GLY A 8 -46.69 -33.07 -5.95
N ALA A 9 -47.15 -32.78 -4.73
CA ALA A 9 -46.59 -31.70 -3.90
C ALA A 9 -45.11 -31.97 -3.53
N PHE A 10 -44.76 -33.20 -3.14
CA PHE A 10 -43.37 -33.59 -2.85
C PHE A 10 -42.46 -33.46 -4.08
N LYS A 11 -42.94 -33.85 -5.28
CA LYS A 11 -42.19 -33.71 -6.52
C LYS A 11 -41.88 -32.24 -6.83
N ASN A 12 -42.88 -31.36 -6.71
CA ASN A 12 -42.70 -29.93 -6.93
C ASN A 12 -41.70 -29.32 -5.93
N MET A 13 -41.82 -29.67 -4.65
CA MET A 13 -40.90 -29.20 -3.60
C MET A 13 -39.46 -29.64 -3.86
N THR A 14 -39.26 -30.88 -4.34
CA THR A 14 -37.93 -31.39 -4.69
C THR A 14 -37.33 -30.61 -5.87
N GLU A 15 -38.16 -30.24 -6.84
CA GLU A 15 -37.72 -29.46 -8.00
C GLU A 15 -37.38 -28.01 -7.65
N ASP A 16 -38.16 -27.38 -6.78
CA ASP A 16 -37.87 -26.03 -6.26
C ASP A 16 -36.62 -26.00 -5.37
N LEU A 17 -36.40 -27.05 -4.58
CA LEU A 17 -35.16 -27.22 -3.81
C LEU A 17 -33.95 -27.30 -4.76
N LYS A 18 -34.03 -28.12 -5.82
CA LYS A 18 -32.96 -28.25 -6.82
C LYS A 18 -32.65 -26.93 -7.52
N LYS A 19 -33.69 -26.16 -7.88
CA LYS A 19 -33.52 -24.80 -8.45
C LYS A 19 -32.84 -23.87 -7.45
N THR A 20 -33.26 -23.90 -6.19
CA THR A 20 -32.68 -23.08 -5.12
C THR A 20 -31.21 -23.40 -4.88
N THR A 21 -30.84 -24.69 -4.83
CA THR A 21 -29.42 -25.11 -4.72
C THR A 21 -28.58 -24.59 -5.89
N THR A 22 -29.09 -24.70 -7.12
CA THR A 22 -28.38 -24.21 -8.32
C THR A 22 -28.19 -22.69 -8.27
N SER A 23 -29.21 -21.95 -7.82
CA SER A 23 -29.11 -20.50 -7.64
C SER A 23 -28.10 -20.10 -6.56
N ILE A 24 -28.05 -20.84 -5.45
CA ILE A 24 -27.06 -20.62 -4.38
C ILE A 24 -25.63 -20.83 -4.91
N ASP A 25 -25.38 -21.90 -5.65
CA ASP A 25 -24.05 -22.18 -6.22
C ASP A 25 -23.59 -21.07 -7.17
N ARG A 26 -24.51 -20.55 -7.98
CA ARG A 26 -24.24 -19.41 -8.86
C ARG A 26 -23.91 -18.15 -8.07
N LEU A 27 -24.71 -17.81 -7.06
CA LEU A 27 -24.46 -16.64 -6.20
C LEU A 27 -23.13 -16.77 -5.47
N ASN A 28 -22.79 -17.95 -4.97
CA ASN A 28 -21.50 -18.19 -4.32
C ASN A 28 -20.33 -17.93 -5.26
N LYS A 29 -20.45 -18.33 -6.53
CA LYS A 29 -19.45 -18.04 -7.55
C LYS A 29 -19.34 -16.53 -7.82
N GLU A 30 -20.45 -15.83 -7.95
CA GLU A 30 -20.48 -14.38 -8.15
C GLU A 30 -19.87 -13.63 -6.96
N ILE A 31 -20.16 -14.05 -5.72
CA ILE A 31 -19.56 -13.50 -4.49
C ILE A 31 -18.04 -13.72 -4.48
N LEU A 32 -17.57 -14.89 -4.92
CA LEU A 32 -16.13 -15.18 -4.97
C LEU A 32 -15.39 -14.25 -5.95
N GLU A 33 -15.96 -14.05 -7.15
CA GLU A 33 -15.40 -13.14 -8.15
C GLU A 33 -15.43 -11.67 -7.68
N HIS A 34 -16.49 -11.26 -6.99
CA HIS A 34 -16.57 -9.93 -6.39
C HIS A 34 -15.49 -9.73 -5.34
N LYS A 35 -15.34 -10.67 -4.39
CA LYS A 35 -14.29 -10.61 -3.36
C LYS A 35 -12.88 -10.54 -3.96
N LYS A 36 -12.63 -11.29 -5.04
CA LYS A 36 -11.35 -11.24 -5.76
C LYS A 36 -11.11 -9.86 -6.38
N SER A 37 -12.15 -9.28 -6.97
CA SER A 37 -12.09 -7.94 -7.56
C SER A 37 -11.86 -6.88 -6.49
N ASP A 38 -12.54 -6.95 -5.35
CA ASP A 38 -12.36 -6.03 -4.22
C ASP A 38 -10.94 -6.09 -3.67
N ASN A 39 -10.37 -7.29 -3.52
CA ASN A 39 -8.99 -7.46 -3.08
C ASN A 39 -8.01 -6.85 -4.09
N ALA A 40 -8.20 -7.12 -5.39
CA ALA A 40 -7.37 -6.52 -6.44
C ALA A 40 -7.46 -4.99 -6.46
N LEU A 41 -8.65 -4.42 -6.24
CA LEU A 41 -8.85 -2.97 -6.09
C LEU A 41 -8.13 -2.43 -4.85
N GLY A 42 -8.24 -3.12 -3.71
CA GLY A 42 -7.54 -2.76 -2.47
C GLY A 42 -6.03 -2.73 -2.65
N GLN A 43 -5.45 -3.75 -3.29
CA GLN A 43 -4.01 -3.80 -3.58
C GLN A 43 -3.55 -2.65 -4.48
N ARG A 44 -4.34 -2.32 -5.52
CA ARG A 44 -4.03 -1.20 -6.42
C ARG A 44 -4.13 0.15 -5.71
N SER A 45 -5.15 0.33 -4.89
CA SER A 45 -5.33 1.55 -4.10
C SER A 45 -4.17 1.75 -3.12
N TYR A 46 -3.75 0.67 -2.45
CA TYR A 46 -2.59 0.67 -1.58
C TYR A 46 -1.30 1.05 -2.32
N ALA A 47 -1.00 0.38 -3.44
CA ALA A 47 0.19 0.68 -4.26
C ALA A 47 0.20 2.11 -4.79
N LEU A 48 -0.97 2.63 -5.18
CA LEU A 48 -1.11 4.03 -5.59
C LEU A 48 -0.83 4.99 -4.42
N GLY A 49 -1.31 4.67 -3.22
CA GLY A 49 -1.02 5.43 -2.01
C GLY A 49 0.47 5.52 -1.70
N GLU A 50 1.19 4.41 -1.79
CA GLU A 50 2.65 4.40 -1.62
C GLU A 50 3.35 5.24 -2.69
N ARG A 51 2.91 5.18 -3.94
CA ARG A 51 3.48 6.02 -5.01
C ARG A 51 3.22 7.51 -4.78
N VAL A 52 2.06 7.88 -4.25
CA VAL A 52 1.75 9.27 -3.86
C VAL A 52 2.68 9.74 -2.75
N LYS A 53 2.97 8.89 -1.75
CA LYS A 53 3.94 9.21 -0.69
C LYS A 53 5.34 9.49 -1.26
N GLU A 54 5.82 8.65 -2.17
CA GLU A 54 7.10 8.84 -2.85
C GLU A 54 7.15 10.14 -3.66
N LEU A 55 6.09 10.42 -4.42
CA LEU A 55 5.99 11.66 -5.20
C LEU A 55 5.98 12.89 -4.27
N ASN A 56 5.21 12.85 -3.18
CA ASN A 56 5.20 13.93 -2.20
C ASN A 56 6.58 14.19 -1.59
N CYS A 57 7.37 13.14 -1.35
CA CYS A 57 8.76 13.26 -0.91
C CYS A 57 9.61 13.98 -1.96
N LEU A 58 9.59 13.52 -3.22
CA LEU A 58 10.34 14.13 -4.32
C LEU A 58 9.97 15.61 -4.52
N TYR A 59 8.67 15.93 -4.54
CA TYR A 59 8.21 17.31 -4.64
C TYR A 59 8.59 18.13 -3.40
N GLY A 60 8.56 17.52 -2.21
CA GLY A 60 9.04 18.14 -0.97
C GLY A 60 10.50 18.54 -1.07
N ILE A 61 11.35 17.67 -1.62
CA ILE A 61 12.79 17.94 -1.84
C ILE A 61 12.95 19.11 -2.82
N SER A 62 12.22 19.11 -3.95
CA SER A 62 12.22 20.24 -4.91
C SER A 62 11.89 21.56 -4.21
N LYS A 63 10.85 21.58 -3.39
CA LYS A 63 10.43 22.78 -2.63
C LYS A 63 11.47 23.24 -1.60
N VAL A 64 12.26 22.32 -1.04
CA VAL A 64 13.37 22.68 -0.14
C VAL A 64 14.48 23.37 -0.95
N LEU A 65 14.81 22.83 -2.13
CA LEU A 65 15.83 23.37 -3.04
C LEU A 65 15.46 24.74 -3.63
N GLU A 66 14.18 25.01 -3.85
CA GLU A 66 13.68 26.28 -4.41
C GLU A 66 13.80 27.48 -3.45
N LYS A 67 14.12 27.26 -2.17
CA LYS A 67 14.25 28.34 -1.18
C LYS A 67 15.55 29.12 -1.37
N SER A 68 15.45 30.35 -1.88
CA SER A 68 16.59 31.26 -2.04
C SER A 68 17.39 31.43 -0.74
N GLY A 69 18.72 31.29 -0.83
CA GLY A 69 19.64 31.50 0.30
C GLY A 69 19.66 30.38 1.35
N ILE A 70 19.04 29.22 1.07
CA ILE A 70 19.15 28.05 1.93
C ILE A 70 20.57 27.45 1.84
N SER A 71 21.10 27.00 2.98
CA SER A 71 22.40 26.33 3.02
C SER A 71 22.28 24.85 2.65
N LEU A 72 23.38 24.23 2.22
CA LEU A 72 23.41 22.82 1.87
C LEU A 72 22.99 21.94 3.07
N GLU A 73 23.44 22.27 4.27
CA GLU A 73 23.11 21.55 5.50
C GLU A 73 21.59 21.53 5.74
N LYS A 74 20.91 22.65 5.49
CA LYS A 74 19.45 22.75 5.61
C LYS A 74 18.72 22.00 4.50
N ILE A 75 19.29 21.95 3.30
CA ILE A 75 18.75 21.13 2.20
C ILE A 75 18.83 19.65 2.57
N VAL A 76 20.00 19.18 3.01
CA VAL A 76 20.22 17.76 3.31
C VAL A 76 19.41 17.34 4.53
N GLN A 77 19.35 18.16 5.59
CA GLN A 77 18.48 17.88 6.74
C GLN A 77 17.01 17.85 6.33
N GLY A 78 16.53 18.85 5.58
CA GLY A 78 15.15 18.87 5.09
C GLY A 78 14.82 17.68 4.18
N THR A 79 15.81 17.19 3.43
CA THR A 79 15.68 15.97 2.63
C THR A 79 15.55 14.74 3.53
N ALA A 80 16.39 14.60 4.56
CA ALA A 80 16.30 13.50 5.52
C ALA A 80 14.93 13.47 6.22
N ASP A 81 14.39 14.63 6.60
CA ASP A 81 13.10 14.76 7.28
C ASP A 81 11.89 14.37 6.41
N LEU A 82 12.04 14.38 5.08
CA LEU A 82 10.98 14.00 4.14
C LEU A 82 10.90 12.49 3.87
N ILE A 83 11.94 11.72 4.22
CA ILE A 83 11.99 10.27 3.94
C ILE A 83 10.99 9.46 4.79
N PRO A 84 10.86 9.66 6.12
CA PRO A 84 9.91 8.85 6.91
C PRO A 84 8.45 8.96 6.47
N PRO A 85 7.89 10.16 6.20
CA PRO A 85 6.53 10.29 5.66
C PRO A 85 6.32 9.59 4.31
N ALA A 86 7.39 9.41 3.54
CA ALA A 86 7.38 8.73 2.25
C ALA A 86 7.28 7.20 2.36
N SER A 87 7.48 6.65 3.57
CA SER A 87 7.65 5.22 3.80
C SER A 87 6.32 4.52 4.13
N GLN A 88 6.33 3.19 4.07
CA GLN A 88 5.16 2.38 4.41
C GLN A 88 4.70 2.57 5.86
N TYR A 89 5.65 2.69 6.80
CA TYR A 89 5.42 2.86 8.23
C TYR A 89 6.14 4.12 8.76
N PRO A 90 5.62 5.33 8.50
CA PRO A 90 6.29 6.58 8.87
C PRO A 90 6.58 6.71 10.37
N GLU A 91 5.73 6.16 11.22
CA GLU A 91 5.78 6.26 12.68
C GLU A 91 6.98 5.55 13.33
N ILE A 92 7.54 4.56 12.64
CA ILE A 92 8.73 3.82 13.10
C ILE A 92 9.94 4.01 12.17
N THR A 93 9.77 4.73 11.06
CA THR A 93 10.85 4.98 10.11
C THR A 93 11.67 6.18 10.57
N CYS A 94 12.99 6.06 10.53
CA CYS A 94 13.93 7.17 10.71
C CYS A 94 14.89 7.19 9.52
N ALA A 95 15.43 8.36 9.20
CA ALA A 95 16.38 8.52 8.11
C ALA A 95 17.68 9.16 8.58
N ARG A 96 18.78 8.80 7.91
CA ARG A 96 20.09 9.42 8.05
C ARG A 96 20.71 9.57 6.67
N ILE A 97 21.24 10.75 6.38
CA ILE A 97 22.08 11.05 5.23
C ILE A 97 23.47 11.40 5.77
N ILE A 98 24.51 10.85 5.15
CA ILE A 98 25.90 11.19 5.47
C ILE A 98 26.48 11.87 4.23
N LEU A 99 26.97 13.09 4.38
CA LEU A 99 27.59 13.86 3.30
C LEU A 99 28.86 14.53 3.84
N ASP A 100 30.00 14.36 3.17
CA ASP A 100 31.30 14.90 3.60
C ASP A 100 31.66 14.58 5.07
N GLY A 101 31.26 13.41 5.56
CA GLY A 101 31.46 12.97 6.94
C GLY A 101 30.52 13.60 7.97
N GLN A 102 29.62 14.49 7.56
CA GLN A 102 28.57 15.05 8.42
C GLN A 102 27.30 14.20 8.36
N GLU A 103 26.66 14.01 9.51
CA GLU A 103 25.39 13.28 9.61
C GLU A 103 24.19 14.22 9.72
N TYR A 104 23.18 13.97 8.90
CA TYR A 104 21.87 14.61 8.94
C TYR A 104 20.84 13.54 9.20
N LYS A 105 20.08 13.67 10.29
CA LYS A 105 19.20 12.58 10.76
C LYS A 105 17.90 13.11 11.30
N THR A 106 16.86 12.30 11.18
CA THR A 106 15.55 12.60 11.73
C THR A 106 15.58 12.51 13.25
N GLU A 107 14.61 13.15 13.90
CA GLU A 107 14.47 13.05 15.36
C GLU A 107 14.39 11.58 15.79
N LYS A 108 14.99 11.25 16.94
CA LYS A 108 14.99 9.90 17.53
C LYS A 108 15.65 8.80 16.69
N PHE A 109 16.38 9.14 15.62
CA PHE A 109 17.14 8.17 14.83
C PHE A 109 18.06 7.33 15.73
N ARG A 110 17.98 6.01 15.55
CA ARG A 110 18.91 5.03 16.14
C ARG A 110 19.28 4.04 15.06
N GLU A 111 20.58 3.78 14.92
CA GLU A 111 21.03 2.74 14.01
C GLU A 111 20.63 1.37 14.57
N THR A 112 19.98 0.56 13.72
CA THR A 112 19.55 -0.80 14.08
C THR A 112 20.01 -1.77 13.00
N ILE A 113 19.85 -3.08 13.27
CA ILE A 113 20.08 -4.13 12.27
C ILE A 113 19.05 -4.08 11.13
N TRP A 114 17.88 -3.49 11.38
CA TRP A 114 16.81 -3.33 10.40
C TRP A 114 17.00 -1.98 9.71
N LYS A 115 17.74 -1.98 8.60
CA LYS A 115 18.00 -0.77 7.83
C LYS A 115 18.06 -1.04 6.35
N HIS A 116 17.64 -0.05 5.57
CA HIS A 116 17.96 0.06 4.17
C HIS A 116 19.06 1.13 4.03
N ALA A 117 20.20 0.75 3.48
CA ALA A 117 21.35 1.63 3.31
C ALA A 117 21.87 1.50 1.87
N SER A 118 22.09 2.64 1.23
CA SER A 118 22.67 2.73 -0.12
C SER A 118 23.56 3.95 -0.19
N ASP A 119 24.63 3.84 -0.97
CA ASP A 119 25.45 4.99 -1.34
C ASP A 119 24.71 5.88 -2.35
N ILE A 120 24.97 7.18 -2.29
CA ILE A 120 24.52 8.15 -3.29
C ILE A 120 25.63 8.27 -4.35
N MET A 121 25.28 7.97 -5.59
CA MET A 121 26.22 7.97 -6.71
C MET A 121 25.92 9.17 -7.64
N VAL A 122 26.89 10.08 -7.78
CA VAL A 122 26.82 11.23 -8.70
C VAL A 122 27.85 11.02 -9.81
N HIS A 123 27.40 10.93 -11.06
CA HIS A 123 28.26 10.65 -12.22
C HIS A 123 29.14 9.39 -12.04
N GLY A 124 28.63 8.36 -11.38
CA GLY A 124 29.37 7.11 -11.13
C GLY A 124 30.41 7.19 -10.01
N LYS A 125 30.51 8.31 -9.30
CA LYS A 125 31.35 8.48 -8.11
C LYS A 125 30.49 8.55 -6.86
N ARG A 126 30.96 7.96 -5.77
CA ARG A 126 30.35 8.11 -4.46
C ARG A 126 30.47 9.56 -4.03
N SER A 127 29.34 10.17 -3.68
CA SER A 127 29.27 11.51 -3.10
C SER A 127 29.25 11.45 -1.58
#